data_AF-A0AAW6HUP1-F1
#
_entry.id   AF-A0AAW6HUP1-F1
#
_cell.length_a   1.000
_cell.length_b   1.000
_cell.length_c   1.000
_cell.angle_alpha   90.00
_cell.angle_beta   90.00
_cell.angle_gamma   90.00
#
_symmetry.space_group_name_H-M   'P 1'
#
loop_
_entity.id
_entity.type
_entity.pdbx_description
1 polymer ?
#
loop_
_entity_poly.entity_id
_entity_poly.type
_entity_poly.pdbx_seq_one_letter_code
_entity_poly.pdbx_strand_id
1 'polypeptide(L)'
;MIPDEDREYAESMFKEHPEIFPKERRSSILHGIILLGMTPFEAKLAGGAFFYKVTADTSRWPEHSDPMKVMWAQSIKPDNSEIWMTFKNAYQFPGEGDIPFRVHFKKGHAVNIEKLDK
;
A
#
# COMPACT_ATOMS: atom_id res chain seq x y z
N MET A 1 -10.45 -12.15 -3.68
CA MET A 1 -9.08 -12.72 -3.69
C MET A 1 -8.36 -12.09 -4.85
N ILE A 2 -7.10 -11.69 -4.67
CA ILE A 2 -6.29 -11.10 -5.75
C ILE A 2 -5.99 -12.12 -6.86
N PRO A 3 -5.63 -11.69 -8.08
CA PRO A 3 -5.21 -12.57 -9.17
C PRO A 3 -4.07 -13.53 -8.76
N ASP A 4 -3.97 -14.68 -9.43
CA ASP A 4 -3.01 -15.73 -9.06
C ASP A 4 -1.54 -15.26 -9.12
N GLU A 5 -1.15 -14.50 -10.15
CA GLU A 5 0.21 -13.94 -10.28
C GLU A 5 0.55 -12.99 -9.11
N ASP A 6 -0.40 -12.12 -8.73
CA ASP A 6 -0.24 -11.21 -7.59
C ASP A 6 -0.17 -11.98 -6.26
N ARG A 7 -0.93 -13.07 -6.14
CA ARG A 7 -0.89 -13.96 -4.97
C ARG A 7 0.46 -14.64 -4.85
N GLU A 8 0.97 -15.25 -5.90
CA GLU A 8 2.27 -15.93 -5.89
C GLU A 8 3.40 -14.97 -5.50
N TYR A 9 3.36 -13.75 -6.03
CA TYR A 9 4.31 -12.69 -5.65
C TYR A 9 4.15 -12.28 -4.18
N ALA A 10 2.93 -12.07 -3.68
CA ALA A 10 2.72 -11.75 -2.27
C ALA A 10 3.22 -12.87 -1.35
N GLU A 11 2.96 -14.12 -1.70
CA GLU A 11 3.41 -15.29 -0.93
C GLU A 11 4.93 -15.46 -0.93
N SER A 12 5.63 -15.14 -2.02
CA SER A 12 7.10 -15.12 -2.03
C SER A 12 7.64 -14.07 -1.07
N MET A 13 7.08 -12.85 -1.08
CA MET A 13 7.46 -11.78 -0.16
C MET A 13 7.24 -12.17 1.31
N PHE A 14 6.16 -12.91 1.63
CA PHE A 14 5.91 -13.40 3.00
C PHE A 14 6.92 -14.44 3.48
N LYS A 15 7.52 -15.19 2.55
CA LYS A 15 8.55 -16.21 2.85
C LYS A 15 9.92 -15.56 3.00
N GLU A 16 10.24 -14.58 2.16
CA GLU A 16 11.53 -13.89 2.14
C GLU A 16 11.68 -12.89 3.29
N HIS A 17 10.59 -12.21 3.67
CA HIS A 17 10.60 -11.13 4.68
C HIS A 17 9.50 -11.28 5.74
N PRO A 18 9.44 -12.41 6.47
CA PRO A 18 8.37 -12.69 7.42
C PRO A 18 8.25 -11.65 8.56
N GLU A 19 9.34 -10.96 8.89
CA GLU A 19 9.42 -9.89 9.90
C GLU A 19 8.69 -8.62 9.52
N ILE A 20 8.53 -8.37 8.21
CA ILE A 20 7.86 -7.17 7.67
C ILE A 20 6.36 -7.44 7.46
N PHE A 21 5.96 -8.72 7.32
CA PHE A 21 4.57 -9.13 7.05
C PHE A 21 3.99 -9.96 8.20
N PRO A 22 3.37 -9.33 9.22
CA PRO A 22 2.68 -10.02 10.30
C PRO A 22 1.60 -10.97 9.77
N LYS A 23 1.49 -12.15 10.38
CA LYS A 23 0.52 -13.19 9.95
C LYS A 23 -0.92 -12.67 9.86
N GLU A 24 -1.28 -11.76 10.76
CA GLU A 24 -2.60 -11.13 10.85
C GLU A 24 -2.99 -10.36 9.57
N ARG A 25 -2.01 -9.80 8.85
CA ARG A 25 -2.25 -8.97 7.66
C ARG A 25 -2.20 -9.76 6.36
N ARG A 26 -1.51 -10.91 6.34
CA ARG A 26 -1.32 -11.74 5.15
C ARG A 26 -2.66 -12.14 4.53
N SER A 27 -3.63 -12.55 5.34
CA SER A 27 -4.96 -12.92 4.84
C SER A 27 -5.62 -11.75 4.11
N SER A 28 -5.64 -10.55 4.70
CA SER A 28 -6.22 -9.36 4.06
C SER A 28 -5.54 -9.01 2.75
N ILE A 29 -4.20 -9.10 2.70
CA ILE A 29 -3.42 -8.89 1.47
C ILE A 29 -3.87 -9.85 0.37
N LEU A 30 -3.95 -11.16 0.66
CA LEU A 30 -4.39 -12.16 -0.31
C LEU A 30 -5.85 -11.99 -0.74
N HIS A 31 -6.68 -11.37 0.10
CA HIS A 31 -8.06 -11.08 -0.22
C HIS A 31 -8.25 -9.78 -1.01
N GLY A 32 -7.19 -8.99 -1.18
CA GLY A 32 -7.21 -7.71 -1.90
C GLY A 32 -7.70 -6.54 -1.05
N ILE A 33 -7.60 -6.67 0.27
CA ILE A 33 -8.13 -5.74 1.25
C ILE A 33 -6.97 -5.02 1.95
N ILE A 34 -6.90 -3.71 1.74
CA ILE A 34 -5.99 -2.82 2.44
C ILE A 34 -6.61 -2.44 3.80
N LEU A 35 -5.82 -2.56 4.85
CA LEU A 35 -6.19 -2.19 6.22
C LEU A 35 -5.41 -0.97 6.71
N LEU A 36 -5.98 -0.24 7.66
CA LEU A 36 -5.24 0.77 8.41
C LEU A 36 -4.01 0.14 9.10
N GLY A 37 -2.93 0.90 9.16
CA GLY A 37 -1.64 0.44 9.69
C GLY A 37 -0.76 -0.30 8.67
N MET A 38 -1.29 -0.70 7.51
CA MET A 38 -0.46 -1.27 6.44
C MET A 38 0.53 -0.25 5.89
N THR A 39 1.72 -0.71 5.55
CA THR A 39 2.75 0.06 4.83
C THR A 39 2.35 0.28 3.37
N PRO A 40 2.98 1.24 2.67
CA PRO A 40 2.77 1.41 1.23
C PRO A 40 3.00 0.12 0.44
N PHE A 41 3.99 -0.68 0.83
CA PHE A 41 4.29 -1.94 0.14
C PHE A 41 3.26 -3.03 0.42
N GLU A 42 2.80 -3.18 1.67
CA GLU A 42 1.65 -4.06 1.98
C GLU A 42 0.40 -3.65 1.20
N ALA A 43 0.15 -2.35 1.09
CA ALA A 43 -0.96 -1.83 0.29
C ALA A 43 -0.78 -2.11 -1.20
N LYS A 44 0.43 -2.02 -1.76
CA LYS A 44 0.72 -2.45 -3.14
C LYS A 44 0.40 -3.93 -3.35
N LEU A 45 0.78 -4.80 -2.40
CA LEU A 45 0.50 -6.23 -2.52
C LEU A 45 -1.00 -6.54 -2.49
N ALA A 46 -1.78 -5.81 -1.69
CA ALA A 46 -3.22 -6.02 -1.57
C ALA A 46 -4.02 -5.33 -2.70
N GLY A 47 -3.68 -4.09 -2.99
CA GLY A 47 -4.45 -3.23 -3.89
C GLY A 47 -4.12 -3.41 -5.37
N GLY A 48 -2.95 -3.97 -5.70
CA GLY A 48 -2.49 -4.14 -7.08
C GLY A 48 -1.96 -2.83 -7.68
N ALA A 49 -2.29 -2.58 -8.95
CA ALA A 49 -1.88 -1.37 -9.67
C ALA A 49 -2.44 -0.09 -9.03
N PHE A 50 -1.65 0.98 -9.05
CA PHE A 50 -2.00 2.22 -8.35
C PHE A 50 -1.48 3.48 -9.06
N PHE A 51 -2.17 4.59 -8.81
CA PHE A 51 -1.65 5.94 -9.00
C PHE A 51 -1.14 6.50 -7.67
N TYR A 52 -0.23 7.46 -7.71
CA TYR A 52 0.33 8.00 -6.48
C TYR A 52 0.65 9.49 -6.51
N LYS A 53 0.73 10.05 -5.31
CA LYS A 53 1.33 11.34 -5.01
C LYS A 53 2.22 11.17 -3.78
N VAL A 54 3.41 11.78 -3.81
CA VAL A 54 4.34 11.76 -2.68
C VAL A 54 4.75 13.20 -2.37
N THR A 55 4.73 13.52 -1.08
CA THR A 55 5.34 14.73 -0.53
C THR A 55 6.45 14.26 0.40
N ALA A 56 7.69 14.37 -0.08
CA ALA A 56 8.87 13.88 0.64
C ALA A 56 9.20 14.77 1.85
N ASP A 57 9.67 14.16 2.93
CA ASP A 57 10.26 14.85 4.07
C ASP A 57 11.58 15.51 3.66
N THR A 58 11.57 16.84 3.50
CA THR A 58 12.74 17.62 3.04
C THR A 58 13.90 17.63 4.03
N SER A 59 13.67 17.24 5.30
CA SER A 59 14.77 17.08 6.27
C SER A 59 15.60 15.83 6.03
N ARG A 60 15.06 14.88 5.24
CA ARG A 60 15.68 13.57 4.98
C ARG A 60 15.96 13.34 3.50
N TRP A 61 15.15 13.92 2.62
CA TRP A 61 15.23 13.71 1.18
C TRP A 61 15.61 15.01 0.47
N PRO A 62 16.63 14.99 -0.41
CA PRO A 62 16.94 16.11 -1.28
C PRO A 62 15.75 16.51 -2.16
N GLU A 63 15.74 17.77 -2.59
CA GLU A 63 14.78 18.24 -3.59
C GLU A 63 14.88 17.39 -4.87
N HIS A 64 13.73 17.14 -5.52
CA HIS A 64 13.61 16.26 -6.68
C HIS A 64 14.00 14.79 -6.47
N SER A 65 14.04 14.31 -5.21
CA SER A 65 14.15 12.88 -4.93
C SER A 65 13.06 12.08 -5.65
N ASP A 66 13.43 10.91 -6.16
CA ASP A 66 12.50 9.99 -6.81
C ASP A 66 11.34 9.62 -5.85
N PRO A 67 10.09 9.97 -6.20
CA PRO A 67 8.91 9.65 -5.41
C PRO A 67 8.77 8.16 -5.07
N MET A 68 9.16 7.26 -5.98
CA MET A 68 9.07 5.82 -5.74
C MET A 68 10.07 5.36 -4.70
N LYS A 69 11.28 5.89 -4.75
CA LYS A 69 12.28 5.62 -3.72
C LYS A 69 11.82 6.11 -2.35
N VAL A 70 11.24 7.30 -2.28
CA VAL A 70 10.68 7.87 -1.03
C VAL A 70 9.56 6.99 -0.47
N MET A 71 8.63 6.57 -1.35
CA MET A 71 7.49 5.73 -0.98
C MET A 71 7.92 4.38 -0.40
N TRP A 72 8.78 3.65 -1.11
CA TRP A 72 9.17 2.31 -0.68
C TRP A 72 10.03 2.32 0.58
N ALA A 73 10.88 3.33 0.75
CA ALA A 73 11.67 3.50 1.96
C ALA A 73 10.80 3.60 3.24
N GLN A 74 9.56 4.08 3.12
CA GLN A 74 8.65 4.17 4.27
C GLN A 74 8.27 2.81 4.87
N SER A 75 8.35 1.73 4.10
CA SER A 75 7.98 0.39 4.58
C SER A 75 9.06 -0.23 5.49
N ILE A 76 10.26 0.37 5.52
CA ILE A 76 11.40 -0.13 6.30
C ILE A 76 11.83 0.91 7.34
N LYS A 77 11.98 2.17 6.92
CA LYS A 77 12.48 3.25 7.77
C LYS A 77 11.59 4.48 7.59
N PRO A 78 10.40 4.52 8.21
CA PRO A 78 9.46 5.63 8.04
C PRO A 78 10.06 6.98 8.44
N ASP A 79 9.57 8.05 7.81
CA ASP A 79 9.83 9.46 8.12
C ASP A 79 8.54 10.28 8.01
N ASN A 80 8.64 11.61 7.92
CA ASN A 80 7.46 12.48 7.86
C ASN A 80 6.94 12.70 6.43
N SER A 81 7.37 11.88 5.45
CA SER A 81 6.80 11.93 4.11
C SER A 81 5.33 11.56 4.15
N GLU A 82 4.53 12.27 3.38
CA GLU A 82 3.12 11.94 3.16
C GLU A 82 2.93 11.32 1.78
N ILE A 83 2.17 10.24 1.73
CA ILE A 83 1.95 9.47 0.50
C ILE A 83 0.46 9.24 0.33
N TRP A 84 -0.01 9.39 -0.91
CA TRP A 84 -1.35 8.97 -1.31
C TRP A 84 -1.21 7.95 -2.42
N MET A 85 -1.81 6.78 -2.25
CA MET A 85 -1.93 5.76 -3.29
C MET A 85 -3.41 5.59 -3.63
N THR A 86 -3.75 5.65 -4.91
CA THR A 86 -5.11 5.41 -5.40
C THR A 86 -5.13 4.09 -6.14
N PHE A 87 -5.99 3.20 -5.67
CA PHE A 87 -6.19 1.87 -6.21
C PHE A 87 -7.58 1.76 -6.83
N LYS A 88 -7.79 0.72 -7.62
CA LYS A 88 -9.12 0.32 -8.09
C LYS A 88 -9.17 -1.20 -8.11
N ASN A 89 -10.04 -1.78 -7.29
CA ASN A 89 -10.28 -3.23 -7.28
C ASN A 89 -11.71 -3.55 -6.82
N ALA A 90 -12.13 -4.80 -7.02
CA ALA A 90 -13.45 -5.30 -6.64
C ALA A 90 -13.53 -5.84 -5.20
N TYR A 91 -12.43 -5.77 -4.44
CA TYR A 91 -12.27 -6.52 -3.20
C TYR A 91 -12.29 -5.65 -1.95
N GLN A 92 -11.84 -4.40 -2.04
CA GLN A 92 -11.80 -3.46 -0.92
C GLN A 92 -13.22 -3.14 -0.40
N PHE A 93 -14.20 -3.08 -1.30
CA PHE A 93 -15.61 -2.80 -1.00
C PHE A 93 -16.49 -3.93 -1.58
N PRO A 94 -16.69 -5.03 -0.82
CA PRO A 94 -17.41 -6.20 -1.31
C PRO A 94 -18.82 -5.88 -1.81
N GLY A 95 -19.17 -6.41 -2.98
CA GLY A 95 -20.50 -6.25 -3.59
C GLY A 95 -20.68 -4.98 -4.44
N GLU A 96 -19.67 -4.10 -4.49
CA GLU A 96 -19.77 -2.82 -5.22
C GLU A 96 -19.07 -2.81 -6.60
N GLY A 97 -18.40 -3.92 -6.95
CA GLY A 97 -17.60 -4.03 -8.17
C GLY A 97 -16.29 -3.24 -8.07
N ASP A 98 -15.68 -2.92 -9.21
CA ASP A 98 -14.41 -2.17 -9.23
C ASP A 98 -14.61 -0.71 -8.82
N ILE A 99 -14.21 -0.41 -7.58
CA ILE A 99 -14.35 0.91 -6.98
C ILE A 99 -12.97 1.54 -6.83
N PRO A 100 -12.77 2.80 -7.28
CA PRO A 100 -11.56 3.54 -6.98
C PRO A 100 -11.55 3.97 -5.51
N PHE A 101 -10.39 3.91 -4.88
CA PHE A 101 -10.22 4.37 -3.50
C PHE A 101 -8.80 4.86 -3.25
N ARG A 102 -8.67 5.82 -2.34
CA ARG A 102 -7.41 6.47 -1.98
C ARG A 102 -7.01 6.09 -0.58
N VAL A 103 -5.76 5.66 -0.43
CA VAL A 103 -5.12 5.36 0.85
C VAL A 103 -4.11 6.47 1.14
N HIS A 104 -4.21 7.08 2.31
CA HIS A 104 -3.28 8.08 2.81
C HIS A 104 -2.34 7.43 3.82
N PHE A 105 -1.04 7.64 3.65
CA PHE A 105 -0.02 7.13 4.54
C PHE A 105 0.71 8.28 5.23
N LYS A 106 0.91 8.12 6.54
CA LYS A 106 1.76 8.98 7.37
C LYS A 106 2.69 8.11 8.19
N LYS A 107 3.96 8.52 8.31
CA LYS A 107 4.98 7.77 9.05
C LYS A 107 5.03 6.28 8.67
N GLY A 108 4.92 6.03 7.36
CA GLY A 108 4.94 4.70 6.75
C GLY A 108 3.74 3.80 7.02
N HIS A 109 2.63 4.32 7.55
CA HIS A 109 1.43 3.54 7.81
C HIS A 109 0.18 4.19 7.20
N ALA A 110 -0.73 3.35 6.69
CA ALA A 110 -2.04 3.76 6.23
C ALA A 110 -2.84 4.32 7.40
N VAL A 111 -3.24 5.59 7.30
CA VAL A 111 -4.02 6.31 8.33
C VAL A 111 -5.43 6.65 7.88
N ASN A 112 -5.70 6.61 6.58
CA ASN A 112 -7.04 6.80 6.04
C ASN A 112 -7.24 5.98 4.76
N ILE A 113 -8.45 5.46 4.57
CA ILE A 113 -8.89 4.80 3.35
C ILE A 113 -10.21 5.43 2.94
N GLU A 114 -10.21 6.12 1.82
CA GLU A 114 -11.33 6.90 1.31
C GLU A 114 -11.82 6.27 0.02
N LYS A 115 -13.08 5.88 -0.01
CA LYS A 115 -13.77 5.49 -1.24
C LYS A 115 -13.94 6.73 -2.12
N LEU A 116 -13.60 6.62 -3.40
CA LEU A 116 -13.77 7.70 -4.37
C LEU A 116 -15.03 7.43 -5.20
N ASP A 117 -15.75 8.50 -5.52
CA ASP A 117 -16.83 8.42 -6.50
C ASP A 117 -16.25 8.20 -7.91
N LYS A 118 -17.06 7.56 -8.76
CA LYS A 118 -16.70 7.23 -10.15
C LYS A 118 -16.64 8.47 -11.04
#